data_AF-A0A5K1J4P7-F1
#
_entry.id   AF-A0A5K1J4P7-F1
#
_cell.length_a   1.000
_cell.length_b   1.000
_cell.length_c   1.000
_cell.angle_alpha   90.00
_cell.angle_beta   90.00
_cell.angle_gamma   90.00
#
_symmetry.space_group_name_H-M   'P 1'
#
loop_
_entity.id
_entity.type
_entity.pdbx_description
1 polymer ?
#
loop_
_entity_poly.entity_id
_entity_poly.type
_entity_poly.pdbx_seq_one_letter_code
_entity_poly.pdbx_strand_id
1 'polypeptide(L)'
;MSVVSPKIDDLLQKTDHNRFLLASLASKRACDINSMLREQHSRVLNVQAVDDITVALSGKDTISMAMDEIEDGDITYNADRYEEALGHKAGIKE
;
A
#
# COMPACT_ATOMS: atom_id res chain seq x y z
N MET A 1 -13.21 1.94 -10.48
CA MET A 1 -12.27 2.83 -9.80
C MET A 1 -11.76 3.85 -10.80
N SER A 2 -11.76 5.13 -10.43
CA SER A 2 -11.21 6.19 -11.26
C SER A 2 -9.76 6.40 -10.86
N VAL A 3 -8.85 6.65 -11.81
CA VAL A 3 -7.42 6.89 -11.52
C VAL A 3 -7.21 8.14 -10.65
N VAL A 4 -8.19 9.04 -10.63
CA VAL A 4 -8.15 10.28 -9.83
C VAL A 4 -8.78 10.14 -8.43
N SER A 5 -9.18 8.94 -8.04
CA SER A 5 -9.74 8.63 -6.72
C SER A 5 -8.92 7.49 -6.09
N PRO A 6 -8.57 7.57 -4.81
CA PRO A 6 -8.76 8.68 -3.86
C PRO A 6 -8.01 9.97 -4.26
N LYS A 7 -8.41 11.13 -3.71
CA LYS A 7 -7.82 12.41 -4.12
C LYS A 7 -6.37 12.47 -3.63
N ILE A 8 -5.47 12.92 -4.52
CA ILE A 8 -4.04 12.95 -4.21
C ILE A 8 -3.70 13.84 -3.01
N ASP A 9 -4.43 14.94 -2.82
CA ASP A 9 -4.20 15.87 -1.71
C ASP A 9 -4.52 15.22 -0.35
N ASP A 10 -5.57 14.40 -0.29
CA ASP A 10 -5.99 13.70 0.93
C ASP A 10 -4.94 12.63 1.31
N LEU A 11 -4.39 11.92 0.31
CA LEU A 11 -3.29 10.98 0.51
C LEU A 11 -1.99 11.65 0.97
N LEU A 12 -1.64 12.79 0.39
CA LEU A 12 -0.43 13.53 0.74
C LEU A 12 -0.47 14.07 2.18
N GLN A 13 -1.66 14.41 2.68
CA GLN A 13 -1.84 14.79 4.07
C GLN A 13 -1.46 13.67 5.05
N LYS A 14 -1.62 12.40 4.65
CA LYS A 14 -1.28 11.22 5.47
C LYS A 14 0.21 10.87 5.44
N THR A 15 0.99 11.47 4.54
CA THR A 15 2.41 11.10 4.29
C THR A 15 3.33 12.31 4.33
N ASP A 16 3.14 13.23 5.28
CA ASP A 16 3.94 14.45 5.46
C ASP A 16 4.12 15.28 4.17
N HIS A 17 3.12 15.28 3.28
CA HIS A 17 3.18 15.90 1.95
C HIS A 17 4.36 15.41 1.08
N ASN A 18 4.93 14.25 1.40
CA ASN A 18 6.01 13.64 0.67
C ASN A 18 5.50 12.59 -0.32
N ARG A 19 5.48 12.96 -1.61
CA ARG A 19 5.08 12.06 -2.72
C ARG A 19 5.90 10.78 -2.83
N PHE A 20 7.17 10.81 -2.41
CA PHE A 20 8.03 9.63 -2.47
C PHE A 20 7.71 8.66 -1.34
N LEU A 21 7.41 9.18 -0.15
CA LEU A 21 6.94 8.39 0.98
C LEU A 21 5.60 7.71 0.64
N LEU A 22 4.64 8.46 0.07
CA LEU A 22 3.38 7.90 -0.41
C LEU A 22 3.59 6.77 -1.42
N ALA A 23 4.41 7.00 -2.43
CA ALA A 23 4.70 6.00 -3.45
C ALA A 23 5.34 4.73 -2.85
N SER A 24 6.31 4.88 -1.94
CA SER A 24 6.95 3.75 -1.27
C SER A 24 5.98 2.99 -0.35
N LEU A 25 5.16 3.70 0.43
CA LEU A 25 4.17 3.11 1.34
C LEU A 25 3.12 2.30 0.55
N ALA A 26 2.51 2.91 -0.45
CA ALA A 26 1.50 2.26 -1.28
C ALA A 26 2.08 1.07 -2.06
N SER A 27 3.29 1.19 -2.61
CA SER A 27 3.95 0.09 -3.33
C SER A 27 4.24 -1.09 -2.42
N LYS A 28 4.74 -0.82 -1.20
CA LYS A 28 5.00 -1.87 -0.21
C LYS A 28 3.70 -2.57 0.18
N ARG A 29 2.63 -1.82 0.43
CA ARG A 29 1.33 -2.41 0.76
C ARG A 29 0.73 -3.22 -0.39
N ALA A 30 0.82 -2.74 -1.62
CA ALA A 30 0.35 -3.48 -2.78
C ALA A 30 1.10 -4.81 -2.98
N CYS A 31 2.40 -4.84 -2.69
CA CYS A 31 3.19 -6.08 -2.66
C CYS A 31 2.72 -7.04 -1.55
N ASP A 32 2.40 -6.52 -0.35
CA ASP A 32 1.87 -7.31 0.76
C ASP A 32 0.51 -7.94 0.36
N ILE A 33 -0.38 -7.17 -0.25
CA ILE A 33 -1.67 -7.65 -0.78
C ILE A 33 -1.43 -8.72 -1.85
N ASN A 34 -0.58 -8.46 -2.84
CA ASN A 34 -0.26 -9.44 -3.90
C ASN A 34 0.27 -10.76 -3.34
N SER A 35 1.12 -10.70 -2.31
CA SER A 35 1.66 -11.89 -1.66
C SER A 35 0.55 -12.66 -0.93
N MET A 36 -0.31 -11.96 -0.20
CA MET A 36 -1.49 -12.55 0.46
C MET A 36 -2.43 -13.24 -0.53
N LEU A 37 -2.73 -12.60 -1.67
CA LEU A 37 -3.60 -13.17 -2.70
C LEU A 37 -3.00 -14.41 -3.35
N ARG A 38 -1.70 -14.39 -3.65
CA ARG A 38 -0.99 -15.57 -4.19
C ARG A 38 -1.03 -16.73 -3.22
N GLU A 39 -0.79 -16.48 -1.93
CA GLU A 39 -0.85 -17.53 -0.94
C GLU A 39 -2.26 -18.07 -0.72
N GLN A 40 -3.28 -17.21 -0.69
CA GLN A 40 -4.68 -17.63 -0.63
C GLN A 40 -5.04 -18.50 -1.83
N HIS A 41 -4.66 -18.08 -3.04
CA HIS A 41 -4.85 -18.89 -4.24
C HIS A 41 -4.14 -20.24 -4.16
N SER A 42 -2.90 -20.30 -3.66
CA SER A 42 -2.19 -21.56 -3.45
C SER A 42 -2.87 -22.47 -2.42
N ARG A 43 -3.47 -21.89 -1.38
CA ARG A 43 -4.23 -22.64 -0.35
C ARG A 43 -5.54 -23.18 -0.91
N VAL A 44 -6.23 -22.40 -1.74
CA VAL A 44 -7.49 -22.77 -2.39
C VAL A 44 -7.27 -23.83 -3.47
N LEU A 45 -6.21 -23.75 -4.29
CA LEU A 45 -5.90 -24.80 -5.27
C LEU A 45 -5.66 -26.18 -4.63
N ASN A 46 -5.14 -26.22 -3.40
CA ASN A 46 -4.95 -27.46 -2.65
C ASN A 46 -6.25 -28.03 -2.05
N VAL A 47 -7.33 -27.24 -2.03
CA VAL A 47 -8.67 -27.62 -1.56
C VAL A 47 -9.58 -27.58 -2.77
N GLN A 48 -9.67 -28.69 -3.50
CA GLN A 48 -10.48 -28.83 -4.71
C GLN A 48 -11.98 -28.65 -4.43
N ALA A 49 -12.44 -27.40 -4.35
CA ALA A 49 -13.79 -26.93 -4.57
C ALA A 49 -13.79 -25.39 -4.48
N VAL A 50 -14.60 -24.77 -5.35
CA VAL A 50 -14.99 -23.36 -5.39
C VAL A 50 -14.12 -22.45 -6.28
N ASP A 51 -14.51 -22.42 -7.55
CA ASP A 51 -14.07 -21.52 -8.62
C ASP A 51 -14.40 -20.02 -8.38
N ASP A 52 -15.10 -19.67 -7.30
CA ASP A 52 -15.62 -18.31 -7.07
C ASP A 52 -14.63 -17.32 -6.41
N ILE A 53 -13.58 -17.80 -5.73
CA ILE A 53 -12.61 -16.92 -5.05
C ILE A 53 -11.72 -16.21 -6.08
N THR A 54 -11.36 -16.89 -7.16
CA THR A 54 -10.40 -16.41 -8.16
C THR A 54 -10.96 -15.28 -9.02
N VAL A 55 -12.29 -15.27 -9.25
CA VAL A 55 -12.95 -14.30 -10.14
C VAL A 55 -13.21 -12.96 -9.44
N ALA A 56 -13.52 -12.96 -8.14
CA ALA A 56 -13.79 -11.72 -7.39
C ALA A 56 -12.53 -10.88 -7.11
N LEU A 57 -11.36 -11.52 -7.06
CA LEU A 57 -10.08 -10.90 -6.69
C LEU A 57 -9.22 -10.46 -7.88
N SER A 58 -9.49 -10.99 -9.08
CA SER A 58 -8.70 -10.69 -10.28
C SER A 58 -8.94 -9.29 -10.87
N GLY A 59 -9.96 -8.55 -10.42
CA GLY A 59 -10.37 -7.29 -11.07
C GLY A 59 -9.94 -6.00 -10.39
N LYS A 60 -9.43 -6.06 -9.15
CA LYS A 60 -9.12 -4.87 -8.34
C LYS A 60 -7.62 -4.64 -8.29
N ASP A 61 -7.20 -3.47 -8.77
CA ASP A 61 -5.80 -3.06 -8.76
C ASP A 61 -5.29 -2.94 -7.32
N THR A 62 -4.18 -3.62 -7.00
CA THR A 62 -3.66 -3.68 -5.62
C THR A 62 -3.09 -2.36 -5.15
N ILE A 63 -2.66 -1.51 -6.07
CA ILE A 63 -2.26 -0.14 -5.76
C ILE A 63 -3.48 0.67 -5.34
N SER A 64 -4.59 0.57 -6.09
CA SER A 64 -5.85 1.24 -5.72
C SER A 64 -6.33 0.81 -4.34
N MET A 65 -6.29 -0.50 -4.02
CA MET A 65 -6.64 -0.98 -2.67
C MET A 65 -5.71 -0.43 -1.58
N ALA A 66 -4.40 -0.34 -1.86
CA ALA A 66 -3.45 0.25 -0.92
C ALA A 66 -3.70 1.76 -0.71
N MET A 67 -4.07 2.50 -1.76
CA MET A 67 -4.37 3.92 -1.66
C MET A 67 -5.66 4.17 -0.85
N ASP A 68 -6.69 3.34 -1.03
CA ASP A 68 -7.92 3.41 -0.24
C ASP A 68 -7.62 3.21 1.25
N GLU A 69 -6.84 2.17 1.61
CA GLU A 69 -6.48 1.91 3.03
C GLU A 69 -5.63 3.05 3.65
N ILE A 70 -4.84 3.78 2.85
CA ILE A 70 -4.10 4.97 3.31
C ILE A 70 -5.06 6.13 3.58
N GLU A 71 -6.02 6.38 2.67
CA GLU A 71 -7.04 7.42 2.82
C GLU A 71 -7.88 7.18 4.10
N ASP A 72 -8.36 5.95 4.27
CA ASP A 72 -9.15 5.49 5.43
C ASP A 72 -8.34 5.57 6.74
N GLY A 73 -7.01 5.48 6.65
CA GLY A 73 -6.10 5.53 7.80
C GLY A 73 -5.90 4.18 8.49
N ASP A 74 -6.28 3.09 7.83
CA ASP A 74 -6.05 1.72 8.29
C ASP A 74 -4.55 1.37 8.32
N ILE A 75 -3.76 2.03 7.46
CA ILE A 75 -2.32 1.86 7.39
C ILE A 75 -1.58 3.19 7.46
N THR A 76 -0.38 3.16 8.04
CA THR A 76 0.54 4.29 8.13
C THR A 76 2.00 3.81 8.11
N TYR A 77 2.95 4.75 8.09
CA TYR A 77 4.38 4.47 8.19
C TYR A 77 4.89 4.70 9.62
N ASN A 78 6.03 4.10 9.93
CA ASN A 78 6.73 4.34 11.20
C ASN A 78 7.64 5.57 11.03
N ALA A 79 7.31 6.66 11.73
CA ALA A 79 8.04 7.92 11.65
C ALA A 79 9.48 7.79 12.15
N ASP A 80 9.73 7.14 13.30
CA ASP A 80 11.07 6.99 13.87
C ASP A 80 12.03 6.28 12.91
N ARG A 81 11.56 5.16 12.33
CA ARG A 81 12.33 4.39 11.35
C ARG A 81 12.52 5.16 10.04
N TYR A 82 11.53 5.95 9.66
CA TYR A 82 11.61 6.81 8.49
C TYR A 82 12.64 7.93 8.69
N GLU A 83 12.64 8.60 9.84
CA GLU A 83 13.63 9.63 10.21
C GLU A 83 15.04 9.06 10.35
N GLU A 84 15.19 7.88 10.95
CA GLU A 84 16.47 7.17 11.04
C GLU A 84 17.03 6.87 9.64
N ALA A 85 16.20 6.41 8.71
CA ALA A 85 16.59 6.18 7.31
C ALA A 85 16.96 7.48 6.57
N LEU A 86 16.42 8.62 6.99
CA LEU A 86 16.79 9.95 6.48
C LEU A 86 18.07 10.51 7.15
N GLY A 87 18.64 9.82 8.13
CA GLY A 87 19.77 10.21 8.99
C GLY A 87 21.09 10.59 8.31
N HIS A 88 21.14 10.66 6.98
CA HIS A 88 22.17 11.40 6.23
C HIS A 88 21.81 12.88 6.06
N LYS A 89 21.19 13.53 7.06
CA LYS A 89 21.16 14.99 7.11
C LYS A 89 22.60 15.47 7.34
N ALA A 90 23.23 15.93 6.26
CA ALA A 90 24.39 16.82 6.37
C ALA A 90 24.00 17.95 7.32
N GLY A 91 24.59 17.94 8.52
CA GLY A 91 24.22 18.86 9.57
C GLY A 91 24.27 20.30 9.06
N ILE A 92 23.14 20.99 9.11
CA ILE A 92 23.15 22.44 9.16
C ILE A 92 23.65 22.75 10.57
N LYS A 93 24.95 22.98 10.69
CA LYS A 93 25.53 23.58 11.89
C LYS A 93 25.05 25.03 11.94
N GLU A 94 24.40 25.39 13.03
CA GLU A 94 24.19 26.79 13.44
C GLU A 94 25.53 27.52 13.62
#